data_AF-A0A1Q6X1V7-F1
#
_entry.id   AF-A0A1Q6X1V7-F1
#
_cell.length_a   1.000
_cell.length_b   1.000
_cell.length_c   1.000
_cell.angle_alpha   90.00
_cell.angle_beta   90.00
_cell.angle_gamma   90.00
#
_symmetry.space_group_name_H-M   'P 1'
#
loop_
_entity.id
_entity.type
_entity.pdbx_description
1 polymer ?
#
loop_
_entity_poly.entity_id
_entity_poly.type
_entity_poly.pdbx_seq_one_letter_code
_entity_poly.pdbx_strand_id
1 'polypeptide(L)'
;MVVRPEASSAKERTAEAAKPSGSAEAKAQTNKEKDQKRASEEQNKKESYLDAMEAAGFKNLTVDELISMKIQGVTPAYVKEVRQLGFEPTPDELVGMRVQGITPEYIREMRKFDANLNIDELMGMKVQGVTPEYIREFHELGLQPSADDLIGLKVQGVTSNYVKEMRATGLKPNNDELIGMKVQGITPEYVKSMQAAGFKDLDCDELISAKVQGITPEFIERARKHGFQNLTLDKLMALKNADIL
;
A
#
# COMPACT_ATOMS: atom_id res chain seq x y z
N MET A 1 43.95 -11.28 -51.98
CA MET A 1 43.71 -9.90 -52.47
C MET A 1 42.49 -9.97 -53.37
N VAL A 2 41.43 -9.24 -53.00
CA VAL A 2 40.04 -9.48 -53.44
C VAL A 2 39.49 -8.20 -54.08
N VAL A 3 38.76 -8.40 -55.18
CA VAL A 3 37.81 -7.55 -55.95
C VAL A 3 38.24 -6.26 -56.69
N ARG A 4 37.64 -6.16 -57.88
CA ARG A 4 37.46 -5.07 -58.87
C ARG A 4 35.91 -4.88 -59.04
N PRO A 5 35.37 -3.92 -59.83
CA PRO A 5 35.40 -2.45 -59.70
C PRO A 5 34.01 -1.79 -60.04
N GLU A 6 34.01 -0.45 -60.27
CA GLU A 6 33.09 0.36 -61.15
C GLU A 6 31.66 0.74 -60.67
N ALA A 7 31.06 1.91 -61.01
CA ALA A 7 31.48 3.18 -61.64
C ALA A 7 30.31 4.23 -61.64
N SER A 8 30.68 5.52 -61.74
CA SER A 8 30.07 6.68 -62.49
C SER A 8 28.60 7.11 -62.27
N SER A 9 28.29 8.35 -61.78
CA SER A 9 28.12 9.68 -62.49
C SER A 9 26.94 9.73 -63.51
N ALA A 10 26.11 10.77 -63.71
CA ALA A 10 26.00 12.19 -63.31
C ALA A 10 24.59 12.80 -63.70
N LYS A 11 24.31 14.03 -63.23
CA LYS A 11 23.43 15.18 -63.66
C LYS A 11 22.61 15.09 -64.99
N GLU A 12 21.51 15.82 -65.28
CA GLU A 12 21.06 17.21 -64.98
C GLU A 12 19.57 17.48 -65.36
N ARG A 13 19.08 18.71 -65.08
CA ARG A 13 17.71 19.27 -65.10
C ARG A 13 17.08 19.61 -66.47
N THR A 14 15.74 19.74 -66.53
CA THR A 14 14.97 20.85 -67.17
C THR A 14 13.55 20.99 -66.59
N ALA A 15 12.95 22.18 -66.72
CA ALA A 15 11.77 22.70 -66.01
C ALA A 15 10.56 22.92 -66.95
N GLU A 16 9.32 22.90 -66.42
CA GLU A 16 8.15 23.58 -67.03
C GLU A 16 7.03 23.88 -66.01
N ALA A 17 6.09 24.77 -66.38
CA ALA A 17 5.44 25.80 -65.57
C ALA A 17 3.96 25.56 -65.13
N ALA A 18 3.49 26.47 -64.26
CA ALA A 18 2.12 27.02 -64.09
C ALA A 18 1.09 26.38 -63.10
N LYS A 19 0.50 27.29 -62.29
CA LYS A 19 -0.46 27.27 -61.15
C LYS A 19 -1.95 27.03 -61.56
N PRO A 20 -3.00 27.10 -60.66
CA PRO A 20 -3.14 26.87 -59.20
C PRO A 20 -4.46 26.11 -58.78
N SER A 21 -4.69 26.00 -57.46
CA SER A 21 -6.00 25.86 -56.76
C SER A 21 -6.57 24.45 -56.56
N GLY A 22 -6.66 24.01 -55.29
CA GLY A 22 -7.31 22.75 -54.90
C GLY A 22 -6.91 22.21 -53.53
N SER A 23 -5.80 22.68 -52.92
CA SER A 23 -5.23 22.03 -51.72
C SER A 23 -5.72 22.57 -50.36
N ALA A 24 -6.46 23.68 -50.33
CA ALA A 24 -6.95 24.28 -49.08
C ALA A 24 -8.32 23.69 -48.64
N GLU A 25 -9.25 23.47 -49.58
CA GLU A 25 -10.59 22.95 -49.28
C GLU A 25 -10.56 21.46 -48.91
N ALA A 26 -9.71 20.66 -49.57
CA ALA A 26 -9.54 19.24 -49.26
C ALA A 26 -8.93 19.00 -47.85
N LYS A 27 -8.03 19.88 -47.38
CA LYS A 27 -7.46 19.78 -46.03
C LYS A 27 -8.44 20.23 -44.94
N ALA A 28 -9.32 21.20 -45.24
CA ALA A 28 -10.36 21.64 -44.31
C ALA A 28 -11.49 20.61 -44.14
N GLN A 29 -11.86 19.90 -45.20
CA GLN A 29 -12.83 18.79 -45.14
C GLN A 29 -12.27 17.56 -44.40
N THR A 30 -10.99 17.23 -44.62
CA THR A 30 -10.32 16.09 -43.95
C THR A 30 -10.18 16.31 -42.43
N ASN A 31 -10.00 17.55 -41.96
CA ASN A 31 -10.00 17.85 -40.54
C ASN A 31 -11.41 17.82 -39.92
N LYS A 32 -12.43 18.37 -40.60
CA LYS A 32 -13.82 18.32 -40.12
C LYS A 32 -14.36 16.89 -39.98
N GLU A 33 -14.02 15.99 -40.89
CA GLU A 33 -14.43 14.58 -40.79
C GLU A 33 -13.69 13.81 -39.68
N LYS A 34 -12.42 14.14 -39.41
CA LYS A 34 -11.67 13.56 -38.27
C LYS A 34 -12.19 14.09 -36.93
N ASP A 35 -12.54 15.37 -36.85
CA ASP A 35 -13.12 15.97 -35.65
C ASP A 35 -14.54 15.46 -35.41
N GLN A 36 -15.35 15.26 -36.45
CA GLN A 36 -16.68 14.65 -36.35
C GLN A 36 -16.63 13.17 -35.97
N LYS A 37 -15.66 12.38 -36.47
CA LYS A 37 -15.45 10.99 -36.06
C LYS A 37 -14.99 10.87 -34.61
N ARG A 38 -14.10 11.75 -34.14
CA ARG A 38 -13.70 11.79 -32.73
C ARG A 38 -14.86 12.20 -31.82
N ALA A 39 -15.63 13.19 -32.22
CA ALA A 39 -16.81 13.63 -31.46
C ALA A 39 -17.89 12.55 -31.38
N SER A 40 -18.13 11.81 -32.48
CA SER A 40 -19.10 10.71 -32.50
C SER A 40 -18.62 9.47 -31.76
N GLU A 41 -17.33 9.12 -31.82
CA GLU A 41 -16.73 8.06 -31.00
C GLU A 41 -16.75 8.40 -29.50
N GLU A 42 -16.50 9.66 -29.14
CA GLU A 42 -16.61 10.12 -27.75
C GLU A 42 -18.04 10.16 -27.23
N GLN A 43 -19.02 10.55 -28.06
CA GLN A 43 -20.45 10.48 -27.72
C GLN A 43 -20.93 9.05 -27.55
N ASN A 44 -20.61 8.16 -28.49
CA ASN A 44 -21.01 6.75 -28.43
C ASN A 44 -20.36 6.03 -27.23
N LYS A 45 -19.14 6.43 -26.85
CA LYS A 45 -18.44 5.96 -25.63
C LYS A 45 -18.95 6.62 -24.33
N LYS A 46 -19.66 7.76 -24.41
CA LYS A 46 -20.34 8.39 -23.26
C LYS A 46 -21.69 7.74 -23.02
N GLU A 47 -22.48 7.54 -24.07
CA GLU A 47 -23.75 6.79 -24.02
C GLU A 47 -23.51 5.35 -23.54
N SER A 48 -22.55 4.64 -24.14
CA SER A 48 -22.19 3.28 -23.70
C SER A 48 -21.67 3.19 -22.25
N TYR A 49 -21.02 4.23 -21.73
CA TYR A 49 -20.57 4.24 -20.33
C TYR A 49 -21.74 4.49 -19.38
N LEU A 50 -22.61 5.44 -19.70
CA LEU A 50 -23.81 5.74 -18.92
C LEU A 50 -24.73 4.52 -18.83
N ASP A 51 -25.06 3.92 -19.97
CA ASP A 51 -25.92 2.73 -20.04
C ASP A 51 -25.35 1.57 -19.20
N ALA A 52 -24.03 1.39 -19.25
CA ALA A 52 -23.34 0.34 -18.49
C ALA A 52 -23.30 0.63 -16.99
N MET A 53 -23.21 1.90 -16.58
CA MET A 53 -23.27 2.30 -15.17
C MET A 53 -24.69 2.19 -14.61
N GLU A 54 -25.71 2.53 -15.39
CA GLU A 54 -27.12 2.31 -15.04
C GLU A 54 -27.42 0.81 -14.91
N ALA A 55 -26.92 -0.01 -15.83
CA ALA A 55 -27.02 -1.47 -15.76
C ALA A 55 -26.26 -2.06 -14.56
N ALA A 56 -25.17 -1.41 -14.13
CA ALA A 56 -24.46 -1.73 -12.89
C ALA A 56 -25.19 -1.20 -11.64
N GLY A 57 -26.37 -0.58 -11.80
CA GLY A 57 -27.28 -0.17 -10.74
C GLY A 57 -27.00 1.22 -10.16
N PHE A 58 -26.17 2.04 -10.80
CA PHE A 58 -25.99 3.44 -10.45
C PHE A 58 -26.94 4.29 -11.28
N LYS A 59 -28.17 4.42 -10.76
CA LYS A 59 -29.19 5.30 -11.33
C LYS A 59 -29.07 6.66 -10.64
N ASN A 60 -29.17 7.74 -11.40
CA ASN A 60 -29.10 9.13 -10.93
C ASN A 60 -27.70 9.64 -10.56
N LEU A 61 -26.65 9.19 -11.25
CA LEU A 61 -25.35 9.85 -11.15
C LEU A 61 -25.40 11.26 -11.76
N THR A 62 -24.83 12.23 -11.08
CA THR A 62 -24.58 13.55 -11.62
C THR A 62 -23.54 13.48 -12.74
N VAL A 63 -23.55 14.50 -13.61
CA VAL A 63 -22.54 14.60 -14.69
C VAL A 63 -21.13 14.67 -14.11
N ASP A 64 -20.95 15.38 -12.99
CA ASP A 64 -19.65 15.54 -12.35
C ASP A 64 -19.14 14.23 -11.74
N GLU A 65 -20.01 13.43 -11.10
CA GLU A 65 -19.65 12.09 -10.61
C GLU A 65 -19.23 11.17 -11.75
N LEU A 66 -19.99 11.12 -12.85
CA LEU A 66 -19.64 10.30 -14.02
C LEU A 66 -18.29 10.69 -14.62
N ILE A 67 -18.02 11.99 -14.71
CA ILE A 67 -16.74 12.51 -15.19
C ILE A 67 -15.62 12.10 -14.23
N SER A 68 -15.81 12.30 -12.92
CA SER A 68 -14.83 11.92 -11.89
C SER A 68 -14.51 10.42 -11.93
N MET A 69 -15.54 9.58 -11.92
CA MET A 69 -15.42 8.13 -12.03
C MET A 69 -14.63 7.72 -13.28
N LYS A 70 -14.95 8.30 -14.43
CA LYS A 70 -14.26 7.98 -15.70
C LYS A 70 -12.80 8.45 -15.71
N ILE A 71 -12.51 9.64 -15.19
CA ILE A 71 -11.14 10.20 -15.09
C ILE A 71 -10.28 9.33 -14.18
N GLN A 72 -10.83 8.90 -13.04
CA GLN A 72 -10.14 8.06 -12.06
C GLN A 72 -10.10 6.57 -12.47
N GLY A 73 -10.60 6.25 -13.68
CA GLY A 73 -10.52 4.92 -14.25
C GLY A 73 -11.49 3.91 -13.65
N VAL A 74 -12.58 4.35 -13.02
CA VAL A 74 -13.71 3.49 -12.62
C VAL A 74 -14.42 3.03 -13.89
N THR A 75 -14.35 1.74 -14.20
CA THR A 75 -14.99 1.14 -15.38
C THR A 75 -16.28 0.41 -14.98
N PRO A 76 -17.28 0.28 -15.87
CA PRO A 76 -18.50 -0.47 -15.55
C PRO A 76 -18.21 -1.93 -15.22
N ALA A 77 -17.16 -2.52 -15.82
CA ALA A 77 -16.68 -3.85 -15.50
C ALA A 77 -16.17 -3.93 -14.05
N TYR A 78 -15.34 -2.98 -13.62
CA TYR A 78 -14.84 -2.90 -12.24
C TYR A 78 -16.00 -2.79 -11.24
N VAL A 79 -16.96 -1.90 -11.51
CA VAL A 79 -18.14 -1.71 -10.66
C VAL A 79 -18.94 -3.00 -10.53
N LYS A 80 -19.20 -3.68 -11.67
CA LYS A 80 -19.91 -4.95 -11.68
C LYS A 80 -19.17 -6.03 -10.88
N GLU A 81 -17.85 -6.13 -11.01
CA GLU A 81 -17.05 -7.09 -10.26
C GLU A 81 -17.09 -6.82 -8.75
N VAL A 82 -16.92 -5.57 -8.32
CA VAL A 82 -17.01 -5.19 -6.91
C VAL A 82 -18.40 -5.50 -6.34
N ARG A 83 -19.47 -5.24 -7.10
CA ARG A 83 -20.84 -5.62 -6.70
C ARG A 83 -21.07 -7.13 -6.65
N GLN A 84 -20.48 -7.89 -7.58
CA GLN A 84 -20.53 -9.36 -7.53
C GLN A 84 -19.80 -9.94 -6.32
N LEU A 85 -18.84 -9.20 -5.76
CA LEU A 85 -18.22 -9.52 -4.49
C LEU A 85 -19.11 -9.14 -3.30
N GLY A 86 -20.35 -8.71 -3.51
CA GLY A 86 -21.32 -8.43 -2.44
C GLY A 86 -21.17 -7.07 -1.78
N PHE A 87 -20.40 -6.15 -2.38
CA PHE A 87 -20.30 -4.77 -1.93
C PHE A 87 -21.27 -3.86 -2.69
N GLU A 88 -21.76 -2.83 -2.02
CA GLU A 88 -22.56 -1.78 -2.66
C GLU A 88 -21.89 -0.41 -2.47
N PRO A 89 -20.73 -0.19 -3.11
CA PRO A 89 -20.00 1.06 -2.95
C PRO A 89 -20.78 2.24 -3.52
N THR A 90 -20.66 3.39 -2.88
CA THR A 90 -21.03 4.69 -3.41
C THR A 90 -20.09 5.09 -4.57
N PRO A 91 -20.49 6.07 -5.40
CA PRO A 91 -19.62 6.61 -6.45
C PRO A 91 -18.27 7.09 -5.92
N ASP A 92 -18.28 7.78 -4.77
CA ASP A 92 -17.08 8.30 -4.11
C ASP A 92 -16.18 7.18 -3.59
N GLU A 93 -16.75 6.12 -3.00
CA GLU A 93 -15.97 4.93 -2.59
C GLU A 93 -15.35 4.24 -3.80
N LEU A 94 -16.07 4.07 -4.92
CA LEU A 94 -15.51 3.48 -6.14
C LEU A 94 -14.31 4.30 -6.65
N VAL A 95 -14.42 5.62 -6.63
CA VAL A 95 -13.32 6.52 -6.97
C VAL A 95 -12.16 6.32 -5.99
N GLY A 96 -12.42 6.35 -4.68
CA GLY A 96 -11.41 6.15 -3.64
C GLY A 96 -10.68 4.81 -3.79
N MET A 97 -11.42 3.73 -3.98
CA MET A 97 -10.87 2.40 -4.22
C MET A 97 -9.94 2.37 -5.45
N ARG A 98 -10.34 3.02 -6.56
CA ARG A 98 -9.48 3.08 -7.76
C ARG A 98 -8.23 3.93 -7.55
N VAL A 99 -8.36 5.07 -6.89
CA VAL A 99 -7.22 5.94 -6.54
C VAL A 99 -6.22 5.19 -5.66
N GLN A 100 -6.69 4.39 -4.71
CA GLN A 100 -5.83 3.56 -3.84
C GLN A 100 -5.34 2.26 -4.50
N GLY A 101 -5.74 1.98 -5.75
CA GLY A 101 -5.33 0.78 -6.47
C GLY A 101 -5.93 -0.51 -5.90
N ILE A 102 -7.15 -0.45 -5.34
CA ILE A 102 -7.90 -1.62 -4.91
C ILE A 102 -8.51 -2.31 -6.13
N THR A 103 -8.12 -3.55 -6.34
CA THR A 103 -8.62 -4.40 -7.42
C THR A 103 -9.62 -5.43 -6.89
N PRO A 104 -10.52 -5.97 -7.73
CA PRO A 104 -11.38 -7.08 -7.33
C PRO A 104 -10.57 -8.29 -6.85
N GLU A 105 -9.38 -8.53 -7.41
CA GLU A 105 -8.46 -9.57 -6.96
C GLU A 105 -7.97 -9.31 -5.53
N TYR A 106 -7.57 -8.07 -5.21
CA TYR A 106 -7.18 -7.71 -3.85
C TYR A 106 -8.33 -7.99 -2.88
N ILE A 107 -9.55 -7.53 -3.19
CA ILE A 107 -10.74 -7.78 -2.35
C ILE A 107 -10.96 -9.29 -2.15
N ARG A 108 -10.90 -10.10 -3.22
CA ARG A 108 -11.06 -11.56 -3.14
C ARG A 108 -10.01 -12.20 -2.24
N GLU A 109 -8.74 -11.83 -2.38
CA GLU A 109 -7.67 -12.36 -1.54
C GLU A 109 -7.84 -11.94 -0.08
N MET A 110 -8.18 -10.67 0.19
CA MET A 110 -8.38 -10.18 1.55
C MET A 110 -9.57 -10.89 2.23
N ARG A 111 -10.66 -11.15 1.49
CA ARG A 111 -11.84 -11.87 2.01
C ARG A 111 -11.61 -13.35 2.31
N LYS A 112 -10.49 -13.94 1.88
CA LYS A 112 -10.09 -15.29 2.32
C LYS A 112 -9.60 -15.30 3.76
N PHE A 113 -9.10 -14.17 4.26
CA PHE A 113 -8.64 -14.03 5.65
C PHE A 113 -9.78 -13.61 6.56
N ASP A 114 -10.56 -12.61 6.13
CA ASP A 114 -11.78 -12.21 6.84
C ASP A 114 -12.90 -11.90 5.84
N ALA A 115 -13.93 -12.73 5.87
CA ALA A 115 -15.08 -12.62 4.97
C ALA A 115 -15.93 -11.37 5.24
N ASN A 116 -15.80 -10.74 6.42
CA ASN A 116 -16.61 -9.62 6.87
C ASN A 116 -15.98 -8.24 6.61
N LEU A 117 -14.80 -8.20 5.97
CA LEU A 117 -14.12 -6.95 5.67
C LEU A 117 -15.02 -5.97 4.90
N ASN A 118 -15.14 -4.76 5.42
CA ASN A 118 -15.86 -3.67 4.78
C ASN A 118 -14.94 -2.85 3.86
N ILE A 119 -15.52 -1.89 3.12
CA ILE A 119 -14.79 -1.09 2.13
C ILE A 119 -13.76 -0.19 2.79
N ASP A 120 -14.11 0.44 3.91
CA ASP A 120 -13.21 1.33 4.65
C ASP A 120 -12.00 0.59 5.21
N GLU A 121 -12.19 -0.62 5.75
CA GLU A 121 -11.11 -1.49 6.20
C GLU A 121 -10.18 -1.88 5.04
N LEU A 122 -10.75 -2.29 3.90
CA LEU A 122 -9.98 -2.62 2.69
C LEU A 122 -9.17 -1.42 2.20
N MET A 123 -9.76 -0.22 2.21
CA MET A 123 -9.07 1.03 1.88
C MET A 123 -7.96 1.33 2.88
N GLY A 124 -8.24 1.26 4.19
CA GLY A 124 -7.26 1.50 5.25
C GLY A 124 -6.07 0.56 5.15
N MET A 125 -6.32 -0.74 5.00
CA MET A 125 -5.29 -1.75 4.79
C MET A 125 -4.46 -1.45 3.53
N LYS A 126 -5.11 -1.10 2.41
CA LYS A 126 -4.40 -0.79 1.16
C LYS A 126 -3.52 0.46 1.27
N VAL A 127 -4.03 1.52 1.89
CA VAL A 127 -3.31 2.78 2.13
C VAL A 127 -2.05 2.54 2.94
N GLN A 128 -2.11 1.68 3.96
CA GLN A 128 -0.94 1.33 4.77
C GLN A 128 -0.01 0.32 4.10
N GLY A 129 -0.40 -0.23 2.94
CA GLY A 129 0.39 -1.22 2.22
C GLY A 129 0.30 -2.63 2.82
N VAL A 130 -0.82 -2.97 3.48
CA VAL A 130 -1.13 -4.33 3.90
C VAL A 130 -1.47 -5.17 2.66
N THR A 131 -0.74 -6.27 2.47
CA THR A 131 -0.90 -7.18 1.34
C THR A 131 -1.38 -8.56 1.81
N PRO A 132 -2.02 -9.37 0.94
CA PRO A 132 -2.33 -10.76 1.25
C PRO A 132 -1.11 -11.58 1.71
N GLU A 133 0.05 -11.31 1.13
CA GLU A 133 1.33 -11.94 1.52
C GLU A 133 1.70 -11.60 2.96
N TYR A 134 1.59 -10.34 3.34
CA TYR A 134 1.86 -9.88 4.70
C TYR A 134 0.94 -10.59 5.72
N ILE A 135 -0.35 -10.73 5.42
CA ILE A 135 -1.28 -11.47 6.30
C ILE A 135 -0.89 -12.94 6.42
N ARG A 136 -0.56 -13.60 5.29
CA ARG A 136 -0.11 -15.01 5.29
C ARG A 136 1.12 -15.21 6.16
N GLU A 137 2.11 -14.33 6.08
CA GLU A 137 3.32 -14.43 6.91
C GLU A 137 2.99 -14.39 8.41
N PHE A 138 2.03 -13.58 8.85
CA PHE A 138 1.60 -13.55 10.26
C PHE A 138 0.78 -14.79 10.65
N HIS A 139 -0.06 -15.29 9.75
CA HIS A 139 -0.80 -16.55 9.95
C HIS A 139 0.14 -17.76 10.06
N GLU A 140 1.21 -17.81 9.28
CA GLU A 140 2.25 -18.85 9.37
C GLU A 140 3.02 -18.78 10.70
N LEU A 141 3.10 -17.58 11.29
CA LEU A 141 3.60 -17.38 12.64
C LEU A 141 2.54 -17.72 13.70
N GLY A 142 1.36 -18.21 13.34
CA GLY A 142 0.29 -18.53 14.29
C GLY A 142 -0.33 -17.29 14.94
N LEU A 143 -0.16 -16.11 14.36
CA LEU A 143 -0.87 -14.89 14.74
C LEU A 143 -2.09 -14.74 13.82
N GLN A 144 -3.21 -14.27 14.36
CA GLN A 144 -4.44 -14.00 13.61
C GLN A 144 -4.86 -12.55 13.87
N PRO A 145 -4.13 -11.57 13.30
CA PRO A 145 -4.44 -10.16 13.50
C PRO A 145 -5.75 -9.76 12.85
N SER A 146 -6.51 -8.90 13.54
CA SER A 146 -7.68 -8.21 12.98
C SER A 146 -7.27 -7.23 11.87
N ALA A 147 -8.23 -6.66 11.13
CA ALA A 147 -7.95 -5.62 10.15
C ALA A 147 -7.24 -4.40 10.78
N ASP A 148 -7.71 -3.99 11.96
CA ASP A 148 -7.13 -2.88 12.74
C ASP A 148 -5.72 -3.23 13.24
N ASP A 149 -5.51 -4.47 13.71
CA ASP A 149 -4.20 -4.94 14.13
C ASP A 149 -3.23 -4.92 12.95
N LEU A 150 -3.63 -5.41 11.77
CA LEU A 150 -2.80 -5.42 10.57
C LEU A 150 -2.38 -4.01 10.17
N ILE A 151 -3.30 -3.05 10.23
CA ILE A 151 -3.03 -1.63 10.04
C ILE A 151 -2.01 -1.14 11.07
N GLY A 152 -2.24 -1.40 12.36
CA GLY A 152 -1.34 -0.99 13.45
C GLY A 152 0.07 -1.57 13.32
N LEU A 153 0.17 -2.88 13.09
CA LEU A 153 1.42 -3.60 12.86
C LEU A 153 2.18 -2.99 11.67
N LYS A 154 1.47 -2.68 10.58
CA LYS A 154 2.09 -2.11 9.38
C LYS A 154 2.58 -0.68 9.59
N VAL A 155 1.77 0.17 10.25
CA VAL A 155 2.12 1.55 10.62
C VAL A 155 3.37 1.57 11.50
N GLN A 156 3.49 0.64 12.45
CA GLN A 156 4.66 0.53 13.33
C GLN A 156 5.87 -0.18 12.68
N GLY A 157 5.75 -0.62 11.42
CA GLY A 157 6.83 -1.32 10.73
C GLY A 157 7.17 -2.68 11.36
N VAL A 158 6.17 -3.37 11.93
CA VAL A 158 6.31 -4.75 12.38
C VAL A 158 6.42 -5.66 11.15
N THR A 159 7.49 -6.44 11.07
CA THR A 159 7.73 -7.42 10.00
C THR A 159 7.68 -8.83 10.56
N SER A 160 7.38 -9.82 9.71
CA SER A 160 7.45 -11.23 10.10
C SER A 160 8.84 -11.63 10.59
N ASN A 161 9.91 -11.02 10.06
CA ASN A 161 11.28 -11.23 10.55
C ASN A 161 11.46 -10.71 11.99
N TYR A 162 10.96 -9.51 12.30
CA TYR A 162 10.98 -8.99 13.66
C TYR A 162 10.27 -9.95 14.64
N VAL A 163 9.08 -10.44 14.29
CA VAL A 163 8.35 -11.42 15.13
C VAL A 163 9.17 -12.69 15.35
N LYS A 164 9.83 -13.22 14.31
CA LYS A 164 10.71 -14.41 14.41
C LYS A 164 11.89 -14.16 15.34
N GLU A 165 12.56 -13.02 15.19
CA GLU A 165 13.70 -12.64 16.03
C GLU A 165 13.31 -12.44 17.49
N MET A 166 12.16 -11.79 17.74
CA MET A 166 11.62 -11.64 19.08
C MET A 166 11.29 -13.00 19.70
N ARG A 167 10.69 -13.92 18.94
CA ARG A 167 10.43 -15.29 19.43
C ARG A 167 11.69 -16.11 19.69
N ALA A 168 12.76 -15.86 18.93
CA ALA A 168 14.05 -16.50 19.17
C ALA A 168 14.69 -16.08 20.51
N THR A 169 14.23 -14.99 21.13
CA THR A 169 14.63 -14.61 22.50
C THR A 169 13.88 -15.36 23.59
N GLY A 170 12.90 -16.21 23.22
CA GLY A 170 12.05 -16.96 24.16
C GLY A 170 10.70 -16.28 24.43
N LEU A 171 10.51 -15.04 23.98
CA LEU A 171 9.24 -14.32 24.10
C LEU A 171 8.17 -14.85 23.14
N LYS A 172 6.90 -14.65 23.48
CA LYS A 172 5.76 -15.00 22.62
C LYS A 172 4.79 -13.82 22.52
N PRO A 173 5.20 -12.71 21.88
CA PRO A 173 4.38 -11.52 21.83
C PRO A 173 3.10 -11.76 21.00
N ASN A 174 1.98 -11.25 21.48
CA ASN A 174 0.73 -11.09 20.76
C ASN A 174 0.75 -9.83 19.86
N ASN A 175 -0.35 -9.55 19.15
CA ASN A 175 -0.40 -8.43 18.20
C ASN A 175 -0.19 -7.06 18.87
N ASP A 176 -0.88 -6.81 19.99
CA ASP A 176 -0.80 -5.55 20.73
C ASP A 176 0.60 -5.36 21.34
N GLU A 177 1.17 -6.43 21.89
CA GLU A 177 2.53 -6.42 22.41
C GLU A 177 3.54 -6.11 21.30
N LEU A 178 3.42 -6.71 20.11
CA LEU A 178 4.31 -6.39 18.98
C LEU A 178 4.26 -4.91 18.58
N ILE A 179 3.05 -4.32 18.56
CA ILE A 179 2.84 -2.90 18.31
C ILE A 179 3.51 -2.08 19.41
N GLY A 180 3.22 -2.37 20.68
CA GLY A 180 3.78 -1.67 21.83
C GLY A 180 5.31 -1.74 21.90
N MET A 181 5.87 -2.91 21.62
CA MET A 181 7.32 -3.12 21.56
C MET A 181 7.97 -2.27 20.47
N LYS A 182 7.37 -2.18 19.27
CA LYS A 182 7.87 -1.31 18.20
C LYS A 182 7.76 0.17 18.55
N VAL A 183 6.64 0.60 19.11
CA VAL A 183 6.43 1.99 19.56
C VAL A 183 7.51 2.42 20.55
N GLN A 184 7.89 1.54 21.48
CA GLN A 184 8.94 1.81 22.46
C GLN A 184 10.38 1.56 21.94
N GLY A 185 10.54 1.15 20.69
CA GLY A 185 11.85 0.86 20.10
C GLY A 185 12.54 -0.34 20.76
N ILE A 186 11.78 -1.35 21.14
CA ILE A 186 12.31 -2.62 21.68
C ILE A 186 12.77 -3.49 20.53
N THR A 187 14.04 -3.86 20.58
CA THR A 187 14.68 -4.73 19.59
C THR A 187 15.10 -6.07 20.21
N PRO A 188 15.35 -7.10 19.40
CA PRO A 188 15.90 -8.36 19.90
C PRO A 188 17.22 -8.18 20.67
N GLU A 189 18.03 -7.19 20.30
CA GLU A 189 19.29 -6.84 20.99
C GLU A 189 19.02 -6.29 22.39
N TYR A 190 18.00 -5.43 22.55
CA TYR A 190 17.59 -4.95 23.86
C TYR A 190 17.18 -6.12 24.76
N VAL A 191 16.33 -7.03 24.27
CA VAL A 191 15.91 -8.21 25.05
C VAL A 191 17.12 -9.07 25.45
N LYS A 192 18.02 -9.38 24.52
CA LYS A 192 19.24 -10.15 24.80
C LYS A 192 20.13 -9.45 25.83
N SER A 193 20.22 -8.12 25.79
CA SER A 193 21.01 -7.36 26.76
C SER A 193 20.41 -7.41 28.17
N MET A 194 19.08 -7.39 28.30
CA MET A 194 18.37 -7.57 29.57
C MET A 194 18.60 -8.99 30.12
N GLN A 195 18.51 -10.01 29.26
CA GLN A 195 18.80 -11.41 29.64
C GLN A 195 20.25 -11.61 30.07
N ALA A 196 21.20 -10.98 29.38
CA ALA A 196 22.62 -10.99 29.76
C ALA A 196 22.88 -10.25 31.08
N ALA A 197 22.07 -9.22 31.38
CA ALA A 197 22.02 -8.59 32.68
C ALA A 197 21.29 -9.43 33.75
N GLY A 198 20.92 -10.67 33.47
CA GLY A 198 20.36 -11.60 34.46
C GLY A 198 18.84 -11.53 34.60
N PHE A 199 18.15 -10.71 33.80
CA PHE A 199 16.69 -10.66 33.72
C PHE A 199 16.20 -11.64 32.65
N LYS A 200 16.18 -12.94 32.98
CA LYS A 200 15.92 -14.01 32.02
C LYS A 200 14.43 -14.36 31.82
N ASP A 201 13.61 -14.07 32.82
CA ASP A 201 12.19 -14.44 32.84
C ASP A 201 11.29 -13.20 32.65
N LEU A 202 11.73 -12.25 31.81
CA LEU A 202 10.93 -11.05 31.53
C LEU A 202 9.82 -11.36 30.52
N ASP A 203 8.63 -10.87 30.81
CA ASP A 203 7.55 -10.85 29.83
C ASP A 203 7.59 -9.60 28.91
N CYS A 204 6.69 -9.55 27.94
CA CYS A 204 6.62 -8.45 26.98
C CYS A 204 6.24 -7.12 27.64
N ASP A 205 5.30 -7.13 28.60
CA ASP A 205 4.80 -5.93 29.28
C ASP A 205 5.85 -5.33 30.23
N GLU A 206 6.62 -6.18 30.90
CA GLU A 206 7.77 -5.79 31.72
C GLU A 206 8.86 -5.12 30.87
N LEU A 207 9.17 -5.67 29.70
CA LEU A 207 10.14 -5.08 28.78
C LEU A 207 9.65 -3.72 28.23
N ILE A 208 8.36 -3.61 27.91
CA ILE A 208 7.71 -2.35 27.51
C ILE A 208 7.82 -1.33 28.63
N SER A 209 7.42 -1.71 29.86
CA SER A 209 7.45 -0.84 31.03
C SER A 209 8.87 -0.37 31.37
N ALA A 210 9.84 -1.28 31.32
CA ALA A 210 11.25 -0.96 31.51
C ALA A 210 11.75 0.06 30.48
N LYS A 211 11.41 -0.15 29.21
CA LYS A 211 11.84 0.75 28.13
C LYS A 211 11.20 2.13 28.24
N VAL A 212 9.91 2.20 28.58
CA VAL A 212 9.16 3.45 28.84
C VAL A 212 9.81 4.25 29.97
N GLN A 213 10.26 3.57 31.03
CA GLN A 213 10.90 4.21 32.17
C GLN A 213 12.39 4.51 31.94
N GLY A 214 12.93 4.24 30.74
CA GLY A 214 14.33 4.51 30.41
C GLY A 214 15.31 3.54 31.06
N ILE A 215 14.86 2.33 31.42
CA ILE A 215 15.75 1.26 31.89
C ILE A 215 16.51 0.70 30.69
N THR A 216 17.77 1.11 30.58
CA THR A 216 18.70 0.63 29.55
C THR A 216 19.80 -0.25 30.17
N PRO A 217 20.54 -1.02 29.36
CA PRO A 217 21.71 -1.74 29.83
C PRO A 217 22.72 -0.82 30.53
N GLU A 218 22.88 0.41 30.06
CA GLU A 218 23.77 1.41 30.67
C GLU A 218 23.28 1.84 32.06
N PHE A 219 21.96 1.98 32.25
CA PHE A 219 21.38 2.25 33.57
C PHE A 219 21.61 1.09 34.55
N ILE A 220 21.43 -0.15 34.09
CA ILE A 220 21.66 -1.35 34.89
C ILE A 220 23.13 -1.43 35.31
N GLU A 221 24.06 -1.19 34.38
CA GLU A 221 25.50 -1.15 34.67
C GLU A 221 25.87 -0.03 35.64
N ARG A 222 25.23 1.14 35.55
CA ARG A 222 25.41 2.23 36.52
C ARG A 222 24.95 1.82 37.92
N ALA A 223 23.76 1.23 38.04
CA ALA A 223 23.26 0.74 39.33
C ALA A 223 24.21 -0.28 39.96
N ARG A 224 24.74 -1.22 39.16
CA ARG A 224 25.74 -2.20 39.60
C ARG A 224 27.03 -1.56 40.10
N LYS A 225 27.54 -0.53 39.41
CA LYS A 225 28.74 0.22 39.83
C LYS A 225 28.57 0.90 41.19
N HIS A 226 27.35 1.31 41.53
CA HIS A 226 27.02 1.87 42.85
C HIS A 226 26.77 0.81 43.93
N GLY A 227 27.03 -0.47 43.64
CA GLY A 227 26.91 -1.57 44.61
C GLY A 227 25.52 -2.19 44.69
N PHE A 228 24.56 -1.71 43.90
CA PHE A 228 23.24 -2.32 43.83
C PHE A 228 23.27 -3.59 42.97
N GLN A 229 23.56 -4.73 43.61
CA GLN A 229 23.54 -6.06 42.99
C GLN A 229 22.18 -6.74 43.21
N ASN A 230 21.80 -7.66 42.31
CA ASN A 230 20.58 -8.48 42.41
C ASN A 230 19.27 -7.68 42.55
N LEU A 231 19.17 -6.53 41.87
CA LEU A 231 17.92 -5.78 41.79
C LEU A 231 16.94 -6.48 40.84
N THR A 232 15.67 -6.52 41.22
CA THR A 232 14.58 -6.83 40.29
C THR A 232 14.34 -5.64 39.35
N LEU A 233 13.66 -5.89 38.23
CA LEU A 233 13.33 -4.86 37.26
C LEU A 233 12.50 -3.74 37.92
N ASP A 234 11.53 -4.11 38.76
CA ASP A 234 10.73 -3.16 39.54
C ASP A 234 11.55 -2.23 40.43
N LYS A 235 12.63 -2.74 41.04
CA LYS A 235 13.51 -1.91 41.86
C LYS A 235 14.34 -0.97 41.02
N LEU A 236 14.80 -1.39 39.85
CA LEU A 236 15.50 -0.51 38.90
C LEU A 236 14.57 0.61 38.42
N MET A 237 13.34 0.26 38.09
CA MET A 237 12.25 1.19 37.77
C MET A 237 12.00 2.18 38.91
N ALA A 238 11.87 1.71 40.15
CA ALA A 238 11.71 2.57 41.31
C ALA A 238 12.90 3.51 41.56
N LEU A 239 14.14 3.03 41.40
CA LEU A 239 15.35 3.86 41.52
C LEU A 239 15.38 4.96 40.47
N LYS A 240 14.97 4.64 39.24
CA LYS A 240 14.91 5.60 38.14
C LYS A 240 13.84 6.66 38.38
N ASN A 241 12.64 6.25 38.77
CA ASN A 241 11.52 7.17 39.03
C ASN A 241 11.75 8.07 40.26
N ALA A 242 12.55 7.61 41.22
CA ALA A 242 12.93 8.39 42.39
C ALA A 242 14.12 9.34 42.15
N ASP A 243 14.60 9.46 40.91
CA ASP A 243 15.78 10.24 40.52
C ASP A 243 17.04 9.92 41.35
N ILE A 244 17.14 8.67 41.84
CA ILE A 244 18.30 8.20 42.60
C ILE A 244 19.49 7.92 41.65
N LEU A 245 19.22 7.54 40.39
CA LEU A 245 20.23 7.16 39.37
C LEU A 245 19.94 7.62 37.92
#